data_AF-A0AAU5H4L3-F1
#
_entry.id   AF-A0AAU5H4L3-F1
#
_cell.length_a   1.000
_cell.length_b   1.000
_cell.length_c   1.000
_cell.angle_alpha   90.00
_cell.angle_beta   90.00
_cell.angle_gamma   90.00
#
_symmetry.space_group_name_H-M   'P 1'
#
loop_
_entity.id
_entity.type
_entity.pdbx_description
1 polymer ?
#
loop_
_entity_poly.entity_id
_entity_poly.type
_entity_poly.pdbx_seq_one_letter_code
_entity_poly.pdbx_strand_id
1 'polypeptide(L)'
;MVIAEQAGIRNSKKLMAFGIVAVFIVAAVGVGGSYWWKQHNEPSQASAADCALAQKIIDSAQKIPQDKAAATKWHLDMHNLRKAKMKDGYLGATVARYEDWAADRVTGQTAAPTKQELAEVADTANAHCTDAKRTLVFPPIAS
;
A
#
# COMPACT_ATOMS: atom_id res chain seq x y z
N MET A 1 -43.34 65.35 -1.21
CA MET A 1 -44.20 64.18 -0.93
C MET A 1 -43.26 63.00 -0.67
N VAL A 2 -42.96 62.77 0.62
CA VAL A 2 -43.20 61.50 1.39
C VAL A 2 -42.25 60.37 0.94
N ILE A 3 -41.07 60.22 1.58
CA ILE A 3 -40.74 59.34 2.73
C ILE A 3 -40.83 57.83 2.38
N ALA A 4 -39.67 57.15 2.47
CA ALA A 4 -39.51 55.81 3.06
C ALA A 4 -37.99 55.47 3.00
N GLU A 5 -37.24 55.70 4.08
CA GLU A 5 -37.05 54.80 5.23
C GLU A 5 -35.77 53.96 5.11
N GLN A 6 -34.79 54.38 5.90
CA GLN A 6 -33.67 53.57 6.34
C GLN A 6 -34.18 52.33 7.08
N ALA A 7 -34.40 51.22 6.38
CA ALA A 7 -34.73 49.95 7.01
C ALA A 7 -33.46 49.15 7.33
N GLY A 8 -32.90 49.43 8.51
CA GLY A 8 -32.45 48.39 9.43
C GLY A 8 -31.26 47.51 9.02
N ILE A 9 -30.05 48.07 9.12
CA ILE A 9 -28.84 47.29 9.40
C ILE A 9 -28.95 46.76 10.84
N ARG A 10 -29.74 45.70 11.06
CA ARG A 10 -29.85 45.03 12.38
C ARG A 10 -29.63 43.51 12.35
N ASN A 11 -29.48 42.91 11.17
CA ASN A 11 -29.28 41.46 11.01
C ASN A 11 -27.94 41.06 10.34
N SER A 12 -27.03 41.99 10.05
CA SER A 12 -25.76 41.68 9.37
C SER A 12 -24.72 40.98 10.27
N LYS A 13 -24.77 41.21 11.59
CA LYS A 13 -23.84 40.58 12.55
C LYS A 13 -24.06 39.06 12.70
N LYS A 14 -25.31 38.59 12.60
CA LYS A 14 -25.64 37.15 12.67
C LYS A 14 -25.19 36.43 11.40
N LEU A 15 -25.43 37.01 10.22
CA LEU A 15 -25.03 36.43 8.94
C LEU A 15 -23.49 36.37 8.78
N MET A 16 -22.75 37.38 9.26
CA MET A 16 -21.29 37.32 9.32
C MET A 16 -20.79 36.24 10.30
N ALA A 17 -21.43 36.09 11.47
CA ALA A 17 -21.05 35.07 12.44
C ALA A 17 -21.27 33.64 11.89
N PHE A 18 -22.39 33.38 11.20
CA PHE A 18 -22.64 32.08 10.56
C PHE A 18 -21.69 31.81 9.38
N GLY A 19 -21.35 32.82 8.58
CA GLY A 19 -20.39 32.68 7.48
C GLY A 19 -18.98 32.35 7.97
N ILE A 20 -18.52 33.00 9.04
CA ILE A 20 -17.21 32.75 9.65
C ILE A 20 -17.15 31.33 10.25
N VAL A 21 -18.17 30.91 10.99
CA VAL A 21 -18.24 29.55 11.55
C VAL A 21 -18.26 28.49 10.46
N ALA A 22 -19.01 28.70 9.37
CA ALA A 22 -19.04 27.79 8.24
C ALA A 22 -17.67 27.65 7.56
N VAL A 23 -16.92 28.75 7.37
CA VAL A 23 -15.55 28.72 6.82
C VAL A 23 -14.59 27.96 7.73
N PHE A 24 -14.66 28.17 9.05
CA PHE A 24 -13.83 27.41 10.00
C PHE A 24 -14.18 25.92 10.02
N ILE A 25 -15.46 25.54 9.91
CA ILE A 25 -15.87 24.14 9.83
C ILE A 25 -15.38 23.52 8.52
N VAL A 26 -15.54 24.18 7.37
CA VAL A 26 -15.06 23.67 6.07
C VAL A 26 -13.53 23.59 6.03
N ALA A 27 -12.82 24.56 6.60
CA ALA A 27 -11.36 24.53 6.69
C ALA A 27 -10.87 23.42 7.65
N ALA A 28 -11.52 23.24 8.80
CA ALA A 28 -11.19 22.18 9.75
C ALA A 28 -11.49 20.78 9.18
N VAL A 29 -12.60 20.62 8.45
CA VAL A 29 -12.93 19.37 7.74
C VAL A 29 -12.00 19.15 6.56
N GLY A 30 -11.60 20.19 5.82
CA GLY A 30 -10.67 20.09 4.69
C GLY A 30 -9.27 19.64 5.11
N VAL A 31 -8.70 20.31 6.12
CA VAL A 31 -7.36 19.96 6.64
C VAL A 31 -7.40 18.68 7.46
N GLY A 32 -8.34 18.54 8.39
CA GLY A 32 -8.47 17.35 9.24
C GLY A 32 -8.87 16.10 8.45
N GLY A 33 -9.73 16.23 7.45
CA GLY A 33 -10.16 15.14 6.58
C GLY A 33 -9.02 14.60 5.72
N SER A 34 -8.20 15.48 5.13
CA SER A 34 -7.03 15.07 4.34
C SER A 34 -5.96 14.36 5.20
N TYR A 35 -5.70 14.86 6.41
CA TYR A 35 -4.75 14.25 7.34
C TYR A 35 -5.23 12.90 7.87
N TRP A 36 -6.49 12.82 8.30
CA TRP A 36 -7.10 11.57 8.74
C TRP A 36 -7.16 10.54 7.61
N TRP A 37 -7.53 10.95 6.39
CA TRP A 37 -7.54 10.08 5.22
C TRP A 37 -6.16 9.55 4.87
N LYS A 38 -5.12 10.39 4.96
CA LYS A 38 -3.74 9.98 4.75
C LYS A 38 -3.33 8.95 5.80
N GLN A 39 -3.52 9.26 7.08
CA GLN A 39 -3.12 8.39 8.19
C GLN A 39 -3.89 7.06 8.20
N HIS A 40 -5.17 7.08 7.80
CA HIS A 40 -5.98 5.87 7.71
C HIS A 40 -5.58 4.95 6.54
N ASN A 41 -4.99 5.51 5.48
CA ASN A 41 -4.63 4.75 4.28
C ASN A 41 -3.12 4.48 4.17
N GLU A 42 -2.36 4.75 5.23
CA GLU A 42 -0.94 4.41 5.26
C GLU A 42 -0.76 2.88 5.33
N PRO A 43 0.09 2.29 4.46
CA PRO A 43 0.40 0.87 4.51
C PRO A 43 0.95 0.48 5.87
N SER A 44 0.64 -0.74 6.34
CA SER A 44 1.28 -1.29 7.53
C SER A 44 2.79 -1.24 7.38
N GLN A 45 3.50 -0.91 8.46
CA GLN A 45 4.96 -0.80 8.42
C GLN A 45 5.58 -2.07 8.98
N ALA A 46 6.20 -2.83 8.09
CA ALA A 46 6.85 -4.10 8.40
C ALA A 46 8.15 -3.88 9.15
N SER A 47 8.54 -4.87 9.97
CA SER A 47 9.81 -4.81 10.69
C SER A 47 11.00 -4.94 9.73
N ALA A 48 12.18 -4.47 10.15
CA ALA A 48 13.42 -4.69 9.39
C ALA A 48 13.71 -6.20 9.17
N ALA A 49 13.26 -7.06 10.09
CA ALA A 49 13.37 -8.52 9.96
C ALA A 49 12.41 -9.08 8.89
N ASP A 50 11.17 -8.59 8.84
CA ASP A 50 10.19 -8.99 7.82
C ASP A 50 10.65 -8.55 6.42
N CYS A 51 11.14 -7.31 6.28
CA CYS A 51 11.71 -6.83 5.01
C CYS A 51 12.98 -7.61 4.61
N ALA A 52 13.83 -7.99 5.58
CA ALA A 52 14.97 -8.87 5.30
C ALA A 52 14.53 -10.25 4.80
N LEU A 53 13.51 -10.82 5.43
CA LEU A 53 12.94 -12.10 5.06
C LEU A 53 12.30 -12.05 3.67
N ALA A 54 11.55 -10.99 3.38
CA ALA A 54 10.97 -10.75 2.05
C ALA A 54 12.06 -10.74 0.97
N GLN A 55 13.15 -9.97 1.16
CA GLN A 55 14.25 -9.96 0.21
C GLN A 55 14.87 -11.34 0.04
N LYS A 56 15.09 -12.08 1.14
CA LYS A 56 15.64 -13.43 1.08
C LYS A 56 14.78 -14.39 0.26
N ILE A 57 13.46 -14.31 0.40
CA ILE A 57 12.52 -15.12 -0.38
C ILE A 57 12.62 -14.74 -1.87
N ILE A 58 12.59 -13.43 -2.17
CA ILE A 58 12.67 -12.89 -3.54
C ILE A 58 13.98 -13.32 -4.22
N ASP A 59 15.10 -13.25 -3.52
CA ASP A 59 16.42 -13.68 -4.01
C ASP A 59 16.46 -15.19 -4.26
N SER A 60 15.79 -15.98 -3.41
CA SER A 60 15.74 -17.44 -3.57
C SER A 60 14.96 -17.87 -4.82
N ALA A 61 13.99 -17.04 -5.26
CA ALA A 61 13.19 -17.30 -6.46
C ALA A 61 14.04 -17.31 -7.75
N GLN A 62 15.21 -16.69 -7.74
CA GLN A 62 16.15 -16.74 -8.87
C GLN A 62 16.92 -18.06 -8.96
N LYS A 63 16.83 -18.90 -7.93
CA LYS A 63 17.58 -20.16 -7.79
C LYS A 63 16.65 -21.38 -7.79
N ILE A 64 15.40 -21.21 -8.21
CA ILE A 64 14.44 -22.31 -8.29
C ILE A 64 14.96 -23.33 -9.33
N PRO A 65 15.11 -24.62 -8.96
CA PRO A 65 15.47 -25.65 -9.92
C PRO A 65 14.42 -25.78 -11.03
N GLN A 66 14.84 -26.12 -12.25
CA GLN A 66 13.94 -26.28 -13.40
C GLN A 66 13.07 -27.54 -13.34
N ASP A 67 13.25 -28.38 -12.31
CA ASP A 67 12.42 -29.54 -12.04
C ASP A 67 11.10 -29.13 -11.36
N LYS A 68 9.97 -29.62 -11.86
CA LYS A 68 8.64 -29.22 -11.37
C LYS A 68 8.40 -29.65 -9.92
N ALA A 69 8.88 -30.81 -9.51
CA ALA A 69 8.72 -31.29 -8.14
C ALA A 69 9.55 -30.44 -7.17
N ALA A 70 10.78 -30.10 -7.55
CA ALA A 70 11.64 -29.19 -6.80
C ALA A 70 11.09 -27.77 -6.73
N ALA A 71 10.50 -27.24 -7.81
CA ALA A 71 9.82 -25.94 -7.81
C ALA A 71 8.61 -25.92 -6.88
N THR A 72 7.80 -26.97 -6.90
CA THR A 72 6.65 -27.14 -5.99
C THR A 72 7.11 -27.22 -4.54
N LYS A 73 8.18 -27.98 -4.28
CA LYS A 73 8.78 -28.06 -2.95
C LYS A 73 9.32 -26.70 -2.48
N TRP A 74 10.03 -25.99 -3.34
CA TRP A 74 10.52 -24.64 -3.03
C TRP A 74 9.35 -23.71 -2.67
N HIS A 75 8.28 -23.75 -3.44
CA HIS A 75 7.12 -22.90 -3.19
C HIS A 75 6.50 -23.19 -1.82
N LEU A 76 6.29 -24.48 -1.48
CA LEU A 76 5.77 -24.89 -0.18
C LEU A 76 6.71 -24.48 0.97
N ASP A 77 8.02 -24.66 0.79
CA ASP A 77 9.02 -24.30 1.80
C ASP A 77 9.03 -22.78 2.06
N MET A 78 8.94 -21.95 1.01
CA MET A 78 8.87 -20.49 1.13
C MET A 78 7.55 -20.02 1.74
N HIS A 79 6.42 -20.60 1.32
CA HIS A 79 5.11 -20.37 1.93
C HIS A 79 5.14 -20.60 3.45
N ASN A 80 5.66 -21.76 3.87
CA ASN A 80 5.77 -22.13 5.28
C ASN A 80 6.70 -21.20 6.04
N LEU A 81 7.86 -20.86 5.46
CA LEU A 81 8.81 -19.93 6.05
C LEU A 81 8.16 -18.55 6.28
N ARG A 82 7.46 -18.02 5.27
CA ARG A 82 6.76 -16.74 5.34
C ARG A 82 5.70 -16.75 6.42
N LYS A 83 4.81 -17.75 6.44
CA LYS A 83 3.78 -17.88 7.48
C LYS A 83 4.35 -18.01 8.90
N ALA A 84 5.48 -18.68 9.05
CA ALA A 84 6.09 -18.88 10.36
C ALA A 84 6.81 -17.64 10.88
N LYS A 85 7.48 -16.89 10.00
CA LYS A 85 8.45 -15.86 10.38
C LYS A 85 8.03 -14.43 10.04
N MET A 86 7.28 -14.21 8.96
CA MET A 86 6.84 -12.88 8.56
C MET A 86 5.63 -12.46 9.40
N LYS A 87 5.75 -11.34 10.13
CA LYS A 87 4.68 -10.83 11.00
C LYS A 87 3.76 -9.85 10.30
N ASP A 88 4.29 -9.06 9.38
CA ASP A 88 3.47 -8.22 8.53
C ASP A 88 2.74 -9.07 7.47
N GLY A 89 1.43 -9.21 7.64
CA GLY A 89 0.58 -10.03 6.76
C GLY A 89 0.36 -9.40 5.38
N TYR A 90 0.44 -8.08 5.25
CA TYR A 90 0.24 -7.39 3.97
C TYR A 90 1.48 -7.49 3.09
N LEU A 91 2.67 -7.24 3.66
CA LEU A 91 3.94 -7.58 3.02
C LEU A 91 3.98 -9.08 2.69
N GLY A 92 3.52 -9.93 3.62
CA GLY A 92 3.43 -11.36 3.39
C GLY A 92 2.52 -11.76 2.24
N ALA A 93 1.38 -11.10 2.05
CA ALA A 93 0.48 -11.36 0.92
C ALA A 93 1.11 -10.90 -0.40
N THR A 94 1.75 -9.73 -0.41
CA THR A 94 2.41 -9.19 -1.61
C THR A 94 3.59 -10.06 -2.05
N VAL A 95 4.40 -10.54 -1.11
CA VAL A 95 5.51 -11.48 -1.41
C VAL A 95 4.97 -12.83 -1.89
N ALA A 96 3.83 -13.30 -1.37
CA ALA A 96 3.19 -14.55 -1.84
C ALA A 96 2.91 -14.52 -3.34
N ARG A 97 2.36 -13.41 -3.84
CA ARG A 97 2.05 -13.25 -5.26
C ARG A 97 3.30 -13.37 -6.15
N TYR A 98 4.44 -12.87 -5.67
CA TYR A 98 5.71 -13.05 -6.37
C TYR A 98 6.24 -14.50 -6.27
N GLU A 99 6.07 -15.16 -5.11
CA GLU A 99 6.39 -16.60 -4.94
C GLU A 99 5.62 -17.46 -5.95
N ASP A 100 4.31 -17.22 -6.08
CA ASP A 100 3.42 -17.94 -7.00
C ASP A 100 3.92 -17.81 -8.44
N TRP A 101 4.13 -16.59 -8.93
CA TRP A 101 4.65 -16.37 -10.29
C TRP A 101 6.01 -17.03 -10.51
N ALA A 102 6.89 -17.03 -9.51
CA ALA A 102 8.22 -17.60 -9.64
C ALA A 102 8.18 -19.13 -9.75
N ALA A 103 7.29 -19.77 -8.99
CA ALA A 103 7.03 -21.21 -9.09
C ALA A 103 6.36 -21.55 -10.42
N ASP A 104 5.36 -20.76 -10.82
CA ASP A 104 4.56 -21.00 -12.02
C ASP A 104 5.36 -20.87 -13.31
N ARG A 105 6.38 -20.00 -13.34
CA ARG A 105 7.36 -19.93 -14.43
C ARG A 105 8.00 -21.29 -14.72
N VAL A 106 8.27 -22.09 -13.69
CA VAL A 106 8.91 -23.40 -13.86
C VAL A 106 7.87 -24.49 -14.16
N THR A 107 6.68 -24.42 -13.55
CA THR A 107 5.65 -25.46 -13.73
C THR A 107 4.86 -25.29 -15.03
N GLY A 108 4.82 -24.08 -15.58
CA GLY A 108 4.03 -23.67 -16.75
C GLY A 108 2.53 -23.51 -16.44
N GLN A 109 2.17 -23.25 -15.18
CA GLN A 109 0.77 -23.22 -14.72
C GLN A 109 0.07 -21.90 -14.99
N THR A 110 0.80 -20.78 -15.00
CA THR A 110 0.23 -19.45 -15.27
C THR A 110 1.15 -18.66 -16.20
N ALA A 111 0.58 -17.63 -16.83
CA ALA A 111 1.37 -16.69 -17.62
C ALA A 111 2.28 -15.86 -16.71
N ALA A 112 3.49 -15.56 -17.19
CA ALA A 112 4.39 -14.64 -16.50
C ALA A 112 3.71 -13.26 -16.33
N PRO A 113 3.98 -12.55 -15.22
CA PRO A 113 3.42 -11.22 -15.01
C PRO A 113 3.94 -10.25 -16.06
N THR A 114 3.10 -9.27 -16.41
CA THR A 114 3.55 -8.10 -17.15
C THR A 114 4.55 -7.29 -16.31
N LYS A 115 5.36 -6.46 -16.98
CA LYS A 115 6.27 -5.54 -16.30
C LYS A 115 5.53 -4.59 -15.34
N GLN A 116 4.32 -4.18 -15.70
CA GLN A 116 3.49 -3.31 -14.87
C GLN A 116 3.04 -4.04 -13.61
N GLU A 117 2.53 -5.27 -13.72
CA GLU A 117 2.10 -6.05 -12.54
C GLU A 117 3.27 -6.33 -11.59
N LEU A 118 4.47 -6.59 -12.12
CA LEU A 118 5.67 -6.75 -11.29
C LEU A 118 6.05 -5.44 -10.59
N ALA A 119 5.97 -4.31 -11.30
CA ALA A 119 6.24 -2.99 -10.71
C ALA A 119 5.24 -2.65 -9.60
N GLU A 120 3.95 -2.92 -9.80
CA GLU A 120 2.91 -2.69 -8.80
C GLU A 120 3.13 -3.54 -7.52
N VAL A 121 3.55 -4.81 -7.69
CA VAL A 121 3.94 -5.67 -6.56
C VAL A 121 5.15 -5.11 -5.83
N ALA A 122 6.16 -4.66 -6.59
CA ALA A 122 7.37 -4.08 -6.01
C ALA A 122 7.08 -2.80 -5.23
N ASP A 123 6.27 -1.89 -5.79
CA ASP A 123 5.88 -0.63 -5.16
C ASP A 123 5.06 -0.90 -3.90
N THR A 124 4.08 -1.81 -3.97
CA THR A 124 3.25 -2.18 -2.82
C THR A 124 4.10 -2.77 -1.69
N ALA A 125 5.01 -3.70 -2.01
CA ALA A 125 5.87 -4.31 -1.00
C ALA A 125 6.84 -3.28 -0.38
N ASN A 126 7.40 -2.39 -1.21
CA ASN A 126 8.31 -1.34 -0.74
C ASN A 126 7.61 -0.31 0.14
N ALA A 127 6.33 -0.01 -0.10
CA ALA A 127 5.56 0.89 0.74
C ALA A 127 5.48 0.40 2.21
N HIS A 128 5.44 -0.92 2.42
CA HIS A 128 5.49 -1.55 3.74
C HIS A 128 6.87 -1.53 4.42
N CYS A 129 7.96 -1.27 3.67
CA CYS A 129 9.33 -1.31 4.17
C CYS A 129 9.95 0.08 4.37
N THR A 130 9.16 1.14 4.21
CA THR A 130 9.60 2.54 4.28
C THR A 130 10.20 2.89 5.64
N ASP A 131 9.50 2.60 6.73
CA ASP A 131 9.96 2.92 8.08
C ASP A 131 11.18 2.07 8.49
N ALA A 132 11.26 0.85 7.97
CA ALA A 132 12.41 -0.02 8.11
C ALA A 132 13.64 0.45 7.30
N LYS A 133 13.48 1.49 6.46
CA LYS A 133 14.52 2.04 5.56
C LYS A 133 15.15 0.97 4.68
N ARG A 134 14.32 0.05 4.18
CA ARG A 134 14.75 -1.02 3.28
C ARG A 134 13.99 -0.93 1.96
N THR A 135 14.73 -1.15 0.88
CA THR A 135 14.17 -1.27 -0.45
C THR A 135 14.33 -2.71 -0.91
N LEU A 136 13.20 -3.35 -1.20
CA LEU A 136 13.12 -4.66 -1.80
C LEU A 136 13.37 -4.56 -3.30
N VAL A 137 14.20 -5.46 -3.82
CA VAL A 137 14.52 -5.57 -5.24
C VAL A 137 13.84 -6.82 -5.79
N PHE A 138 12.99 -6.64 -6.80
CA PHE A 138 12.25 -7.70 -7.48
C PHE A 138 12.85 -7.95 -8.87
N PRO A 139 13.61 -9.04 -9.06
CA PRO A 139 14.08 -9.41 -10.38
C PRO A 139 12.91 -9.79 -11.31
N PRO A 140 13.08 -9.68 -12.64
CA PRO A 140 12.05 -10.07 -13.59
C PRO A 140 11.78 -11.58 -13.51
N ILE A 141 10.51 -11.94 -13.56
CA ILE A 141 10.07 -13.31 -13.80
C ILE A 141 9.98 -13.43 -15.33
N ALA A 142 11.07 -13.94 -15.92
CA ALA A 142 11.16 -14.13 -17.37
C ALA A 142 9.95 -14.92 -17.90
N SER A 143 9.44 -14.47 -19.05
CA SER A 143 8.49 -15.22 -19.90
C SER A 143 9.26 -16.20 -20.78
#